data_AF-A0A2W5TTV7-F1
#
_entry.id   AF-A0A2W5TTV7-F1
#
_cell.length_a   1.000
_cell.length_b   1.000
_cell.length_c   1.000
_cell.angle_alpha   90.00
_cell.angle_beta   90.00
_cell.angle_gamma   90.00
#
_symmetry.space_group_name_H-M   'P 1'
#
loop_
_entity.id
_entity.type
_entity.pdbx_description
1 polymer ?
#
loop_
_entity_poly.entity_id
_entity_poly.type
_entity_poly.pdbx_seq_one_letter_code
_entity_poly.pdbx_strand_id
1 'polypeptide(L)'
;MNQMHRGMLVAAMTAAFAMGCGGGGETPDGGGTGGCTSDSQCSTGKGCHPVLKECVETCTGNEDCPASAKTCAVVASSSSRFCTCESDLLCNGGLTGNLVCNDATKQCTAKCTSTSCPSGFSCNATSGNCVASASDAGTDAGTDIVCNSTNTQPDVCGHTNACTAANICEPVVDGTCSNIASATRAPFTSASTGPVIFNVIDEATNDDAFCTAPAVAFTATIYAYAAQGSMFGDTGAGLPAGKYFRVNGTSESIQGKFRPSGYTKLDNGAMMSLKVTLCSDQAASTLQAGFGFDNGNGYCITINR
;
A
#
# COMPACT_ATOMS: atom_id res chain seq x y z
N MET A 1 18.69 -1.77 -70.67
CA MET A 1 19.91 -1.16 -70.07
C MET A 1 19.60 0.29 -69.79
N ASN A 2 19.50 0.70 -68.52
CA ASN A 2 19.93 2.02 -68.07
C ASN A 2 19.98 2.05 -66.55
N GLN A 3 21.17 2.39 -66.06
CA GLN A 3 21.58 2.32 -64.68
C GLN A 3 20.97 3.44 -63.83
N MET A 4 20.54 3.10 -62.62
CA MET A 4 20.29 4.07 -61.55
C MET A 4 21.61 4.41 -60.87
N HIS A 5 21.97 5.70 -60.92
CA HIS A 5 23.09 6.27 -60.20
C HIS A 5 22.77 6.45 -58.71
N ARG A 6 23.80 6.17 -57.91
CA ARG A 6 23.92 6.47 -56.48
C ARG A 6 23.84 7.98 -56.25
N GLY A 7 23.10 8.39 -55.22
CA GLY A 7 23.08 9.75 -54.68
C GLY A 7 22.79 9.71 -53.19
N MET A 8 23.85 9.56 -52.41
CA MET A 8 23.88 9.68 -50.95
C MET A 8 23.67 11.15 -50.59
N LEU A 9 22.64 11.46 -49.79
CA LEU A 9 22.46 12.79 -49.20
C LEU A 9 22.37 12.61 -47.68
N VAL A 10 23.49 12.91 -47.04
CA VAL A 10 23.64 13.06 -45.59
C VAL A 10 22.97 14.37 -45.22
N ALA A 11 21.81 14.29 -44.56
CA ALA A 11 21.25 15.43 -43.83
C ALA A 11 21.74 15.32 -42.38
N ALA A 12 22.80 16.05 -42.07
CA ALA A 12 23.23 16.30 -40.71
C ALA A 12 22.17 17.16 -40.02
N MET A 13 21.34 16.54 -39.17
CA MET A 13 20.57 17.28 -38.17
C MET A 13 21.39 17.31 -36.88
N THR A 14 21.91 18.50 -36.57
CA THR A 14 22.35 18.90 -35.24
C THR A 14 21.19 18.73 -34.26
N ALA A 15 21.19 17.62 -33.51
CA ALA A 15 20.35 17.47 -32.35
C ALA A 15 20.87 18.42 -31.26
N ALA A 16 20.14 19.50 -31.02
CA ALA A 16 20.35 20.32 -29.85
C ALA A 16 20.03 19.47 -28.62
N PHE A 17 21.04 19.18 -27.81
CA PHE A 17 20.87 18.57 -26.50
C PHE A 17 20.10 19.54 -25.61
N ALA A 18 18.80 19.32 -25.43
CA ALA A 18 18.05 19.92 -24.34
C ALA A 18 18.46 19.20 -23.04
N MET A 19 19.52 19.71 -22.41
CA MET A 19 19.78 19.46 -21.00
C MET A 19 18.67 20.14 -20.19
N GLY A 20 17.70 19.36 -19.72
CA GLY A 20 16.66 19.78 -18.79
C GLY A 20 16.93 19.27 -17.38
N CYS A 21 17.89 19.88 -16.68
CA CYS A 21 17.98 19.85 -15.22
C CYS A 21 18.47 21.21 -14.73
N GLY A 22 17.58 21.99 -14.10
CA GLY A 22 17.93 23.23 -13.41
C GLY A 22 17.05 24.41 -13.81
N GLY A 23 16.18 24.85 -12.90
CA GLY A 23 15.41 26.07 -13.06
C GLY A 23 16.28 27.32 -13.12
N GLY A 24 15.86 28.27 -13.95
CA GLY A 24 16.42 29.62 -14.10
C GLY A 24 15.65 30.30 -15.22
N GLY A 25 14.74 31.21 -14.85
CA GLY A 25 13.69 31.68 -15.74
C GLY A 25 14.15 32.63 -16.84
N GLU A 26 13.52 32.52 -18.00
CA GLU A 26 13.18 33.60 -18.93
C GLU A 26 11.84 33.23 -19.63
N THR A 27 11.09 34.25 -20.02
CA THR A 27 9.64 34.39 -20.26
C THR A 27 8.95 33.50 -21.32
N PRO A 28 7.60 33.42 -21.29
CA PRO A 28 6.81 32.31 -21.84
C PRO A 28 6.34 32.58 -23.27
N ASP A 29 6.74 31.72 -24.21
CA ASP A 29 6.09 31.63 -25.51
C ASP A 29 5.42 30.25 -25.66
N GLY A 30 4.13 30.23 -25.36
CA GLY A 30 3.15 29.44 -26.12
C GLY A 30 3.09 27.93 -25.93
N GLY A 31 3.12 27.43 -24.69
CA GLY A 31 2.82 26.03 -24.38
C GLY A 31 3.16 25.72 -22.94
N GLY A 32 2.28 26.13 -22.03
CA GLY A 32 2.58 26.26 -20.62
C GLY A 32 3.15 25.00 -19.96
N THR A 33 3.87 25.24 -18.86
CA THR A 33 3.92 24.39 -17.66
C THR A 33 2.50 24.14 -17.10
N GLY A 34 1.58 23.77 -17.98
CA GLY A 34 0.17 23.54 -17.71
C GLY A 34 0.01 22.05 -17.56
N GLY A 35 -0.52 21.65 -16.41
CA GLY A 35 -0.87 20.27 -16.20
C GLY A 35 -1.76 19.76 -17.34
N CYS A 36 -1.52 18.53 -17.75
CA CYS A 36 -2.31 17.83 -18.75
C CYS A 36 -3.13 16.73 -18.10
N THR A 37 -4.27 16.42 -18.70
CA THR A 37 -5.15 15.30 -18.35
C THR A 37 -5.29 14.30 -19.50
N SER A 38 -4.90 14.69 -20.72
CA SER A 38 -4.86 13.83 -21.90
C SER A 38 -3.79 14.27 -22.90
N ASP A 39 -3.34 13.33 -23.74
CA ASP A 39 -2.31 13.57 -24.77
C ASP A 39 -2.70 14.67 -25.77
N SER A 40 -4.00 14.87 -26.02
CA SER A 40 -4.52 15.93 -26.90
C SER A 40 -4.21 17.35 -26.43
N GLN A 41 -3.83 17.53 -25.17
CA GLN A 41 -3.43 18.81 -24.59
C GLN A 41 -1.94 19.11 -24.77
N CYS A 42 -1.19 18.15 -25.31
CA CYS A 42 0.24 18.25 -25.53
C CYS A 42 0.56 18.54 -27.01
N SER A 43 1.62 19.33 -27.24
CA SER A 43 2.13 19.59 -28.59
C SER A 43 2.58 18.30 -29.27
N THR A 44 2.62 18.30 -30.61
CA THR A 44 3.07 17.15 -31.41
C THR A 44 4.43 16.62 -30.92
N GLY A 45 4.52 15.29 -30.71
CA GLY A 45 5.70 14.62 -30.17
C GLY A 45 5.77 14.58 -28.63
N LYS A 46 4.76 15.11 -27.94
CA LYS A 46 4.61 15.03 -26.48
C LYS A 46 3.32 14.32 -26.10
N GLY A 47 3.36 13.61 -24.99
CA GLY A 47 2.23 12.91 -24.39
C GLY A 47 2.05 13.36 -22.96
N CYS A 48 0.85 13.19 -22.43
CA CYS A 48 0.55 13.55 -21.08
C CYS A 48 1.03 12.45 -20.13
N HIS A 49 2.00 12.77 -19.29
CA HIS A 49 2.52 11.80 -18.33
C HIS A 49 1.44 11.45 -17.30
N PRO A 50 1.08 10.16 -17.11
CA PRO A 50 -0.07 9.78 -16.29
C PRO A 50 0.09 10.16 -14.82
N VAL A 51 1.32 10.13 -14.29
CA VAL A 51 1.63 10.49 -12.89
C VAL A 51 1.98 11.96 -12.69
N LEU A 52 2.91 12.52 -13.47
CA LEU A 52 3.31 13.93 -13.38
C LEU A 52 2.22 14.90 -13.82
N LYS A 53 1.25 14.46 -14.63
CA LYS A 53 0.27 15.31 -15.30
C LYS A 53 0.94 16.45 -16.07
N GLU A 54 2.08 16.18 -16.70
CA GLU A 54 2.82 17.15 -17.50
C GLU A 54 3.10 16.60 -18.90
N CYS A 55 3.19 17.48 -19.90
CA CYS A 55 3.49 17.10 -21.27
C CYS A 55 4.98 16.77 -21.42
N VAL A 56 5.30 15.50 -21.54
CA VAL A 56 6.66 14.97 -21.66
C VAL A 56 6.87 14.41 -23.06
N GLU A 57 8.13 14.33 -23.52
CA GLU A 57 8.45 13.76 -24.82
C GLU A 57 8.09 12.27 -24.90
N THR A 58 7.40 11.90 -25.97
CA THR A 58 7.12 10.50 -26.27
C THR A 58 8.25 9.89 -27.09
N CYS A 59 8.48 8.60 -26.92
CA CYS A 59 9.48 7.86 -27.66
C CYS A 59 8.82 6.75 -28.50
N THR A 60 9.48 6.35 -29.59
CA THR A 60 9.06 5.22 -30.42
C THR A 60 9.98 4.01 -30.24
N GLY A 61 11.26 4.25 -29.90
CA GLY A 61 12.24 3.24 -29.54
C GLY A 61 13.24 3.75 -28.50
N ASN A 62 14.08 2.84 -27.99
CA ASN A 62 15.09 3.17 -26.97
C ASN A 62 16.14 4.17 -27.46
N GLU A 63 16.34 4.27 -28.76
CA GLU A 63 17.26 5.20 -29.43
C GLU A 63 16.79 6.66 -29.40
N ASP A 64 15.49 6.89 -29.17
CA ASP A 64 14.92 8.22 -28.98
C ASP A 64 15.20 8.76 -27.57
N CYS A 65 15.67 7.90 -26.65
CA CYS A 65 15.84 8.25 -25.25
C CYS A 65 17.26 8.74 -24.94
N PRO A 66 17.39 9.75 -24.06
CA PRO A 66 18.70 10.19 -23.62
C PRO A 66 19.42 9.07 -22.86
N ALA A 67 20.75 9.13 -22.81
CA ALA A 67 21.57 8.11 -22.15
C ALA A 67 21.22 7.90 -20.65
N SER A 68 20.55 8.88 -20.03
CA SER A 68 20.03 8.84 -18.66
C SER A 68 18.74 8.05 -18.49
N ALA A 69 17.97 7.80 -19.56
CA ALA A 69 16.63 7.20 -19.52
C ALA A 69 16.43 6.12 -20.59
N LYS A 70 17.48 5.31 -20.82
CA LYS A 70 17.73 4.32 -21.90
C LYS A 70 16.56 3.46 -22.42
N THR A 71 15.42 3.45 -21.74
CA THR A 71 14.31 2.54 -22.02
C THR A 71 13.06 3.32 -22.39
N CYS A 72 12.60 3.12 -23.62
CA CYS A 72 11.32 3.64 -24.10
C CYS A 72 10.20 2.67 -23.73
N ALA A 73 9.42 3.00 -22.71
CA ALA A 73 8.38 2.12 -22.18
C ALA A 73 7.06 2.84 -21.97
N VAL A 74 5.98 2.07 -21.95
CA VAL A 74 4.69 2.57 -21.46
C VAL A 74 4.82 2.76 -19.96
N VAL A 75 4.40 3.93 -19.46
CA VAL A 75 4.34 4.22 -18.02
C VAL A 75 2.89 4.11 -17.58
N ALA A 76 2.61 3.35 -16.51
CA ALA A 76 1.24 3.08 -16.05
C ALA A 76 0.33 2.60 -17.21
N SER A 77 -0.93 3.03 -17.26
CA SER A 77 -1.91 2.70 -18.32
C SER A 77 -1.91 3.68 -19.51
N SER A 78 -0.84 4.43 -19.74
CA SER A 78 -0.80 5.37 -20.86
C SER A 78 -0.80 4.64 -22.22
N SER A 79 -1.43 5.24 -23.23
CA SER A 79 -1.34 4.76 -24.62
C SER A 79 -0.02 5.15 -25.31
N SER A 80 0.71 6.07 -24.68
CA SER A 80 1.95 6.66 -25.18
C SER A 80 3.16 6.05 -24.46
N ARG A 81 4.30 5.96 -25.15
CA ARG A 81 5.56 5.49 -24.57
C ARG A 81 6.43 6.68 -24.19
N PHE A 82 7.11 6.58 -23.07
CA PHE A 82 7.97 7.61 -22.51
C PHE A 82 9.36 7.05 -22.21
N CYS A 83 10.36 7.92 -22.22
CA CYS A 83 11.70 7.54 -21.79
C CYS A 83 11.73 7.37 -20.27
N THR A 84 12.10 6.17 -19.85
CA THR A 84 12.12 5.73 -18.45
C THR A 84 13.53 5.52 -17.97
N CYS A 85 13.81 6.01 -16.77
CA CYS A 85 15.06 5.73 -16.09
C CYS A 85 15.07 4.30 -15.52
N GLU A 86 16.26 3.70 -15.43
CA GLU A 86 16.42 2.36 -14.83
C GLU A 86 17.18 2.38 -13.50
N SER A 87 18.02 3.38 -13.27
CA SER A 87 18.77 3.51 -12.02
C SER A 87 19.21 4.94 -11.75
N ASP A 88 19.42 5.25 -10.47
CA ASP A 88 20.01 6.52 -10.03
C ASP A 88 21.39 6.75 -10.67
N LEU A 89 22.17 5.68 -10.85
CA LEU A 89 23.48 5.75 -11.46
C LEU A 89 23.39 6.26 -12.91
N LEU A 90 22.39 5.81 -13.68
CA LEU A 90 22.16 6.29 -15.05
C LEU A 90 21.67 7.74 -15.06
N CYS A 91 20.80 8.11 -14.12
CA CYS A 91 20.34 9.49 -13.97
C CYS A 91 21.48 10.47 -13.66
N ASN A 92 22.52 10.01 -12.97
CA ASN A 92 23.71 10.81 -12.65
C ASN A 92 24.89 10.56 -13.59
N GLY A 93 24.66 9.98 -14.78
CA GLY A 93 25.70 9.81 -15.80
C GLY A 93 26.85 8.87 -15.38
N GLY A 94 26.58 7.91 -14.49
CA GLY A 94 27.58 6.98 -13.97
C GLY A 94 28.29 7.44 -12.69
N LEU A 95 27.89 8.56 -12.10
CA LEU A 95 28.49 9.13 -10.89
C LEU A 95 27.50 9.18 -9.72
N THR A 96 28.00 9.48 -8.52
CA THR A 96 27.12 9.88 -7.41
C THR A 96 26.63 11.30 -7.64
N GLY A 97 25.32 11.51 -7.46
CA GLY A 97 24.73 12.83 -7.60
C GLY A 97 23.37 12.96 -6.90
N ASN A 98 22.67 14.05 -7.21
CA ASN A 98 21.45 14.45 -6.53
C ASN A 98 20.17 14.04 -7.29
N LEU A 99 20.32 13.36 -8.42
CA LEU A 99 19.20 12.82 -9.18
C LEU A 99 18.93 11.38 -8.74
N VAL A 100 17.66 11.01 -8.71
CA VAL A 100 17.20 9.64 -8.51
C VAL A 100 16.32 9.26 -9.69
N CYS A 101 16.37 7.98 -10.04
CA CYS A 101 15.36 7.41 -10.90
C CYS A 101 14.07 7.27 -10.10
N ASN A 102 13.14 8.19 -10.32
CA ASN A 102 11.96 8.28 -9.48
C ASN A 102 11.04 7.08 -9.72
N ASP A 103 10.64 6.39 -8.66
CA ASP A 103 9.85 5.18 -8.79
C ASP A 103 8.41 5.48 -9.21
N ALA A 104 7.87 6.64 -8.79
CA ALA A 104 6.54 7.10 -9.16
C ALA A 104 6.46 7.49 -10.63
N THR A 105 7.43 8.27 -11.09
CA THR A 105 7.36 8.92 -12.42
C THR A 105 8.19 8.20 -13.46
N LYS A 106 9.07 7.29 -13.06
CA LYS A 106 10.08 6.64 -13.91
C LYS A 106 10.93 7.64 -14.69
N GLN A 107 11.10 8.85 -14.14
CA GLN A 107 11.97 9.88 -14.69
C GLN A 107 13.10 10.22 -13.73
N CYS A 108 14.23 10.69 -14.29
CA CYS A 108 15.31 11.23 -13.49
C CYS A 108 14.87 12.57 -12.89
N THR A 109 14.67 12.58 -11.56
CA THR A 109 14.24 13.79 -10.84
C THR A 109 15.21 14.06 -9.70
N ALA A 110 15.24 15.30 -9.21
CA ALA A 110 15.96 15.59 -7.99
C ALA A 110 15.39 14.76 -6.83
N LYS A 111 16.24 14.36 -5.88
CA LYS A 111 15.80 13.72 -4.65
C LYS A 111 14.66 14.49 -4.02
N CYS A 112 13.59 13.79 -3.68
CA CYS A 112 12.46 14.40 -3.04
C CYS A 112 12.84 14.96 -1.67
N THR A 113 12.18 16.05 -1.31
CA THR A 113 12.05 16.53 0.06
C THR A 113 10.63 16.23 0.53
N SER A 114 10.33 16.34 1.82
CA SER A 114 9.08 15.85 2.43
C SER A 114 7.76 16.29 1.78
N THR A 115 7.76 17.27 0.86
CA THR A 115 6.57 17.80 0.17
C THR A 115 6.67 17.82 -1.37
N SER A 116 7.68 17.20 -1.99
CA SER A 116 7.94 17.36 -3.43
C SER A 116 7.48 16.19 -4.31
N CYS A 117 6.63 15.30 -3.80
CA CYS A 117 6.13 14.15 -4.55
C CYS A 117 4.75 14.41 -5.17
N PRO A 118 4.45 13.83 -6.34
CA PRO A 118 3.10 13.89 -6.93
C PRO A 118 2.04 13.33 -5.98
N SER A 119 0.78 13.73 -6.19
CA SER A 119 -0.35 13.20 -5.40
C SER A 119 -0.39 11.66 -5.45
N GLY A 120 -0.59 11.03 -4.30
CA GLY A 120 -0.55 9.57 -4.16
C GLY A 120 0.85 9.00 -3.90
N PHE A 121 1.87 9.85 -3.75
CA PHE A 121 3.24 9.44 -3.45
C PHE A 121 3.82 10.19 -2.24
N SER A 122 4.59 9.48 -1.42
CA SER A 122 5.30 10.00 -0.25
C SER A 122 6.81 9.96 -0.47
N CYS A 123 7.53 10.94 0.05
CA CYS A 123 8.99 10.95 -0.05
C CYS A 123 9.63 9.96 0.93
N ASN A 124 10.38 8.99 0.42
CA ASN A 124 11.25 8.15 1.23
C ASN A 124 12.53 8.92 1.56
N ALA A 125 12.67 9.36 2.82
CA ALA A 125 13.81 10.17 3.26
C ALA A 125 15.18 9.46 3.14
N THR A 126 15.21 8.13 3.08
CA THR A 126 16.44 7.34 2.98
C THR A 126 16.94 7.27 1.54
N SER A 127 16.05 6.97 0.59
CA SER A 127 16.41 6.90 -0.84
C SER A 127 16.33 8.26 -1.54
N GLY A 128 15.55 9.21 -1.00
CA GLY A 128 15.16 10.43 -1.69
C GLY A 128 14.19 10.18 -2.84
N ASN A 129 13.49 9.03 -2.85
CA ASN A 129 12.55 8.66 -3.92
C ASN A 129 11.09 8.91 -3.52
N CYS A 130 10.25 9.30 -4.48
CA CYS A 130 8.81 9.30 -4.30
C CYS A 130 8.29 7.88 -4.47
N VAL A 131 7.82 7.30 -3.37
CA VAL A 131 7.23 5.97 -3.33
C VAL A 131 5.72 6.10 -3.19
N ALA A 132 4.96 5.14 -3.73
CA ALA A 132 3.51 5.16 -3.60
C ALA A 132 3.15 5.32 -2.12
N SER A 133 2.32 6.31 -1.81
CA SER A 133 1.77 6.45 -0.46
C SER A 133 1.00 5.17 -0.18
N ALA A 134 1.16 4.57 1.01
CA ALA A 134 0.45 3.36 1.43
C ALA A 134 -1.09 3.54 1.54
N SER A 135 -1.63 4.60 0.95
CA SER A 135 -3.02 5.02 0.95
C SER A 135 -3.43 5.45 -0.46
N ASP A 136 -3.28 4.59 -1.46
CA ASP A 136 -4.14 4.68 -2.63
C ASP A 136 -5.38 3.81 -2.37
N ALA A 137 -6.50 4.47 -2.13
CA ALA A 137 -7.80 3.86 -1.91
C ALA A 137 -8.66 3.88 -3.17
N GLY A 138 -8.11 4.07 -4.37
CA GLY A 138 -8.92 3.96 -5.57
C GLY A 138 -8.26 4.18 -6.93
N THR A 139 -8.46 3.17 -7.78
CA THR A 139 -8.72 3.27 -9.23
C THR A 139 -7.66 3.81 -10.19
N ASP A 140 -6.45 4.16 -9.75
CA ASP A 140 -5.41 4.57 -10.72
C ASP A 140 -4.51 3.39 -11.14
N ALA A 141 -4.33 3.23 -12.44
CA ALA A 141 -3.68 2.07 -13.06
C ALA A 141 -2.14 2.18 -13.04
N GLY A 142 -1.58 2.50 -11.87
CA GLY A 142 -0.15 2.54 -11.59
C GLY A 142 0.23 1.40 -10.66
N THR A 143 0.77 0.31 -11.22
CA THR A 143 1.28 -0.90 -10.53
C THR A 143 0.76 -1.08 -9.11
N ASP A 144 -0.49 -1.55 -9.01
CA ASP A 144 -1.02 -2.10 -7.77
C ASP A 144 0.06 -3.00 -7.16
N ILE A 145 0.41 -2.76 -5.90
CA ILE A 145 1.21 -3.71 -5.14
C ILE A 145 0.38 -5.00 -5.09
N VAL A 146 0.68 -5.93 -5.99
CA VAL A 146 0.01 -7.23 -6.04
C VAL A 146 0.50 -8.01 -4.84
N CYS A 147 -0.30 -7.97 -3.78
CA CYS A 147 -0.11 -8.76 -2.60
C CYS A 147 -0.83 -10.11 -2.75
N ASN A 148 -0.57 -11.06 -1.86
CA ASN A 148 -1.32 -12.31 -1.83
C ASN A 148 -1.98 -12.50 -0.47
N SER A 149 -3.32 -12.54 -0.43
CA SER A 149 -4.08 -12.74 0.81
C SER A 149 -3.90 -14.13 1.43
N THR A 150 -3.32 -15.08 0.69
CA THR A 150 -2.96 -16.41 1.22
C THR A 150 -1.57 -16.44 1.85
N ASN A 151 -0.75 -15.41 1.62
CA ASN A 151 0.56 -15.27 2.25
C ASN A 151 0.44 -14.68 3.65
N THR A 152 1.55 -14.72 4.39
CA THR A 152 1.67 -14.04 5.67
C THR A 152 1.34 -12.56 5.55
N GLN A 153 0.52 -12.06 6.46
CA GLN A 153 0.23 -10.64 6.63
C GLN A 153 1.10 -10.02 7.75
N PRO A 154 1.46 -8.74 7.67
CA PRO A 154 1.30 -7.89 6.50
C PRO A 154 2.30 -8.34 5.43
N ASP A 155 1.81 -8.56 4.22
CA ASP A 155 2.66 -8.88 3.08
C ASP A 155 3.43 -7.59 2.65
N VAL A 156 3.75 -7.45 1.37
CA VAL A 156 4.20 -6.21 0.71
C VAL A 156 3.34 -4.96 1.00
N CYS A 157 2.19 -5.08 1.65
CA CYS A 157 1.27 -4.00 1.99
C CYS A 157 1.75 -3.08 3.13
N GLY A 158 2.70 -3.52 3.96
CA GLY A 158 3.15 -2.77 5.14
C GLY A 158 2.19 -2.86 6.34
N HIS A 159 2.63 -2.35 7.50
CA HIS A 159 2.04 -2.63 8.82
C HIS A 159 0.63 -2.08 9.06
N THR A 160 0.18 -1.09 8.30
CA THR A 160 -1.14 -0.47 8.48
C THR A 160 -2.16 -0.96 7.48
N ASN A 161 -1.80 -1.95 6.65
CA ASN A 161 -2.59 -2.43 5.54
C ASN A 161 -2.66 -3.95 5.58
N ALA A 162 -3.65 -4.53 4.90
CA ALA A 162 -3.78 -5.96 4.72
C ALA A 162 -4.08 -6.28 3.27
N CYS A 163 -3.59 -7.43 2.80
CA CYS A 163 -3.93 -7.91 1.49
C CYS A 163 -5.35 -8.48 1.47
N THR A 164 -6.21 -7.91 0.64
CA THR A 164 -7.58 -8.40 0.48
C THR A 164 -7.64 -9.58 -0.47
N ALA A 165 -8.78 -10.28 -0.49
CA ALA A 165 -9.02 -11.37 -1.44
C ALA A 165 -8.97 -10.93 -2.92
N ALA A 166 -9.01 -9.62 -3.19
CA ALA A 166 -8.81 -9.05 -4.51
C ALA A 166 -7.33 -8.86 -4.89
N ASN A 167 -6.39 -9.28 -4.03
CA ASN A 167 -4.94 -9.07 -4.16
C ASN A 167 -4.54 -7.59 -4.17
N ILE A 168 -5.25 -6.79 -3.39
CA ILE A 168 -5.03 -5.34 -3.25
C ILE A 168 -4.70 -5.04 -1.78
N CYS A 169 -3.71 -4.17 -1.56
CA CYS A 169 -3.37 -3.68 -0.24
C CYS A 169 -4.34 -2.61 0.22
N GLU A 170 -5.26 -2.96 1.12
CA GLU A 170 -6.21 -1.99 1.68
C GLU A 170 -5.81 -1.57 3.10
N PRO A 171 -6.06 -0.31 3.49
CA PRO A 171 -5.79 0.15 4.85
C PRO A 171 -6.66 -0.61 5.85
N VAL A 172 -6.03 -1.09 6.92
CA VAL A 172 -6.79 -1.65 8.04
C VAL A 172 -7.36 -0.49 8.83
N VAL A 173 -8.68 -0.41 8.88
CA VAL A 173 -9.40 0.62 9.62
C VAL A 173 -9.74 0.15 11.04
N ASP A 174 -9.84 1.12 11.95
CA ASP A 174 -10.31 0.84 13.30
C ASP A 174 -11.81 0.50 13.30
N GLY A 175 -12.21 -0.50 14.09
CA GLY A 175 -13.60 -0.89 14.23
C GLY A 175 -14.46 0.24 14.83
N THR A 176 -15.60 0.53 14.20
CA THR A 176 -16.47 1.68 14.57
C THR A 176 -17.74 1.28 15.32
N CYS A 177 -17.92 -0.01 15.67
CA CYS A 177 -19.06 -0.46 16.44
C CYS A 177 -19.12 0.24 17.80
N SER A 178 -20.33 0.41 18.33
CA SER A 178 -20.59 1.08 19.62
C SER A 178 -19.71 0.57 20.76
N ASN A 179 -19.40 -0.72 20.76
CA ASN A 179 -18.57 -1.38 21.76
C ASN A 179 -17.14 -0.84 21.77
N ILE A 180 -16.57 -0.58 20.60
CA ILE A 180 -15.21 -0.02 20.45
C ILE A 180 -15.25 1.49 20.61
N ALA A 181 -16.24 2.17 20.04
CA ALA A 181 -16.39 3.62 20.16
C ALA A 181 -16.57 4.10 21.61
N SER A 182 -17.17 3.28 22.47
CA SER A 182 -17.33 3.56 23.90
C SER A 182 -16.15 3.09 24.76
N ALA A 183 -15.19 2.36 24.19
CA ALA A 183 -14.03 1.88 24.92
C ALA A 183 -12.98 2.99 25.10
N THR A 184 -12.35 3.05 26.28
CA THR A 184 -11.19 3.91 26.50
C THR A 184 -9.94 3.26 25.88
N ARG A 185 -9.75 3.46 24.56
CA ARG A 185 -8.61 2.97 23.78
C ARG A 185 -8.08 4.07 22.87
N ALA A 186 -6.77 4.08 22.62
CA ALA A 186 -6.19 4.96 21.60
C ALA A 186 -6.67 4.56 20.19
N PRO A 187 -7.06 5.52 19.34
CA PRO A 187 -7.49 5.21 17.98
C PRO A 187 -6.34 4.61 17.17
N PHE A 188 -6.67 3.70 16.25
CA PHE A 188 -5.69 3.19 15.29
C PHE A 188 -5.34 4.27 14.26
N THR A 189 -4.06 4.54 14.10
CA THR A 189 -3.52 5.55 13.18
C THR A 189 -2.27 5.02 12.48
N SER A 190 -1.71 5.77 11.54
CA SER A 190 -0.44 5.42 10.91
C SER A 190 0.76 5.38 11.87
N ALA A 191 0.63 5.98 13.07
CA ALA A 191 1.63 5.91 14.13
C ALA A 191 1.45 4.71 15.08
N SER A 192 0.39 3.90 14.88
CA SER A 192 0.12 2.74 15.72
C SER A 192 1.16 1.65 15.49
N THR A 193 1.66 1.09 16.59
CA THR A 193 2.73 0.09 16.58
C THR A 193 2.31 -1.26 17.15
N GLY A 194 1.03 -1.43 17.50
CA GLY A 194 0.53 -2.69 18.07
C GLY A 194 0.16 -3.73 17.00
N PRO A 195 -0.23 -4.93 17.44
CA PRO A 195 -0.74 -5.98 16.57
C PRO A 195 -1.99 -5.55 15.80
N VAL A 196 -2.18 -6.11 14.60
CA VAL A 196 -3.30 -5.75 13.73
C VAL A 196 -4.16 -6.97 13.43
N ILE A 197 -5.45 -6.87 13.75
CA ILE A 197 -6.50 -7.82 13.37
C ILE A 197 -6.94 -7.48 11.95
N PHE A 198 -6.67 -8.39 11.01
CA PHE A 198 -7.04 -8.20 9.61
C PHE A 198 -8.24 -9.05 9.20
N ASN A 199 -8.60 -10.07 10.01
CA ASN A 199 -9.77 -10.87 9.76
C ASN A 199 -10.30 -11.50 11.06
N VAL A 200 -11.62 -11.67 11.13
CA VAL A 200 -12.29 -12.45 12.18
C VAL A 200 -13.37 -13.29 11.52
N ILE A 201 -13.34 -14.60 11.78
CA ILE A 201 -14.29 -15.57 11.22
C ILE A 201 -15.27 -15.99 12.31
N ASP A 202 -16.57 -15.91 12.01
CA ASP A 202 -17.62 -16.58 12.79
C ASP A 202 -17.56 -18.08 12.53
N GLU A 203 -17.30 -18.88 13.57
CA GLU A 203 -17.09 -20.32 13.44
C GLU A 203 -18.40 -21.12 13.38
N ALA A 204 -19.56 -20.47 13.57
CA ALA A 204 -20.90 -21.08 13.60
C ALA A 204 -21.00 -22.35 14.47
N THR A 205 -20.03 -22.56 15.38
CA THR A 205 -19.95 -23.76 16.22
C THR A 205 -20.39 -23.42 17.62
N ASN A 206 -21.33 -24.20 18.12
CA ASN A 206 -21.79 -24.10 19.48
C ASN A 206 -20.81 -24.83 20.44
N ASP A 207 -20.08 -24.06 21.26
CA ASP A 207 -19.24 -24.56 22.37
C ASP A 207 -19.89 -24.20 23.72
N ASP A 208 -21.21 -24.42 23.86
CA ASP A 208 -21.98 -24.13 25.09
C ASP A 208 -21.35 -24.78 26.33
N ALA A 209 -20.63 -25.89 26.18
CA ALA A 209 -19.90 -26.55 27.25
C ALA A 209 -18.75 -25.70 27.84
N PHE A 210 -18.28 -24.69 27.11
CA PHE A 210 -17.32 -23.70 27.60
C PHE A 210 -17.97 -22.68 28.55
N CYS A 211 -19.27 -22.46 28.41
CA CYS A 211 -20.03 -21.53 29.22
C CYS A 211 -20.76 -22.24 30.37
N THR A 212 -20.89 -21.59 31.51
CA THR A 212 -21.71 -22.12 32.61
C THR A 212 -23.17 -21.80 32.32
N ALA A 213 -24.04 -22.83 32.31
CA ALA A 213 -25.47 -22.63 32.15
C ALA A 213 -25.99 -21.61 33.19
N PRO A 214 -26.86 -20.65 32.80
CA PRO A 214 -27.66 -20.61 31.57
C PRO A 214 -27.01 -19.85 30.39
N ALA A 215 -25.73 -19.47 30.48
CA ALA A 215 -25.08 -18.71 29.43
C ALA A 215 -24.91 -19.53 28.14
N VAL A 216 -24.97 -18.85 26.98
CA VAL A 216 -24.79 -19.43 25.65
C VAL A 216 -23.46 -19.01 25.05
N ALA A 217 -22.86 -19.89 24.24
CA ALA A 217 -21.54 -19.68 23.63
C ALA A 217 -21.61 -19.07 22.22
N PHE A 218 -20.66 -18.16 21.96
CA PHE A 218 -20.39 -17.58 20.65
C PHE A 218 -18.91 -17.76 20.32
N THR A 219 -18.61 -18.37 19.18
CA THR A 219 -17.24 -18.76 18.84
C THR A 219 -16.75 -18.03 17.60
N ALA A 220 -15.57 -17.44 17.68
CA ALA A 220 -14.93 -16.78 16.55
C ALA A 220 -13.43 -17.06 16.49
N THR A 221 -12.87 -17.08 15.29
CA THR A 221 -11.41 -17.17 15.07
C THR A 221 -10.87 -15.83 14.62
N ILE A 222 -9.97 -15.27 15.42
CA ILE A 222 -9.30 -13.99 15.17
C ILE A 222 -7.99 -14.28 14.45
N TYR A 223 -7.75 -13.59 13.34
CA TYR A 223 -6.47 -13.57 12.67
C TYR A 223 -5.80 -12.21 12.83
N ALA A 224 -4.56 -12.23 13.29
CA ALA A 224 -3.79 -11.02 13.50
C ALA A 224 -2.33 -11.21 13.11
N TYR A 225 -1.68 -10.12 12.72
CA TYR A 225 -0.23 -10.06 12.57
C TYR A 225 0.41 -9.22 13.68
N ALA A 226 1.66 -9.57 14.00
CA ALA A 226 2.39 -9.00 15.12
C ALA A 226 2.77 -7.54 14.85
N ALA A 227 3.10 -6.81 15.92
CA ALA A 227 3.67 -5.48 15.80
C ALA A 227 4.98 -5.52 14.98
N GLN A 228 5.28 -4.44 14.25
CA GLN A 228 6.50 -4.35 13.44
C GLN A 228 7.75 -4.67 14.28
N GLY A 229 8.59 -5.60 13.80
CA GLY A 229 9.81 -6.03 14.49
C GLY A 229 9.57 -6.94 15.71
N SER A 230 8.35 -7.43 15.91
CA SER A 230 7.99 -8.36 16.99
C SER A 230 7.40 -9.66 16.44
N MET A 231 7.22 -10.65 17.32
CA MET A 231 6.55 -11.91 17.01
C MET A 231 5.64 -12.30 18.16
N PHE A 232 4.53 -12.97 17.85
CA PHE A 232 3.72 -13.65 18.84
C PHE A 232 4.48 -14.85 19.44
N GLY A 233 4.30 -15.06 20.74
CA GLY A 233 4.92 -16.18 21.45
C GLY A 233 4.33 -17.55 21.07
N ASP A 234 4.95 -18.62 21.57
CA ASP A 234 4.53 -20.00 21.25
C ASP A 234 3.20 -20.41 21.89
N THR A 235 2.70 -19.65 22.86
CA THR A 235 1.46 -19.96 23.58
C THR A 235 0.56 -18.74 23.66
N GLY A 236 -0.74 -18.99 23.79
CA GLY A 236 -1.72 -17.92 23.99
C GLY A 236 -1.46 -17.08 25.24
N ALA A 237 -0.77 -17.62 26.25
CA ALA A 237 -0.36 -16.88 27.45
C ALA A 237 0.66 -15.76 27.15
N GLY A 238 1.40 -15.87 26.03
CA GLY A 238 2.32 -14.84 25.54
C GLY A 238 1.67 -13.83 24.59
N LEU A 239 0.35 -13.89 24.39
CA LEU A 239 -0.33 -12.90 23.54
C LEU A 239 -0.30 -11.52 24.20
N PRO A 240 0.03 -10.45 23.44
CA PRO A 240 -0.17 -9.08 23.90
C PRO A 240 -1.62 -8.89 24.36
N ALA A 241 -1.85 -8.01 25.33
CA ALA A 241 -3.09 -7.87 26.10
C ALA A 241 -4.34 -7.61 25.22
N GLY A 242 -4.84 -8.68 24.59
CA GLY A 242 -6.00 -8.66 23.73
C GLY A 242 -7.26 -8.47 24.55
N LYS A 243 -8.16 -7.65 24.03
CA LYS A 243 -9.40 -7.25 24.69
C LYS A 243 -10.60 -7.61 23.83
N TYR A 244 -11.65 -8.02 24.52
CA TYR A 244 -13.00 -8.12 23.99
C TYR A 244 -13.83 -6.98 24.58
N PHE A 245 -14.43 -6.17 23.73
CA PHE A 245 -15.27 -5.02 24.08
C PHE A 245 -16.74 -5.39 23.96
N ARG A 246 -17.46 -5.23 25.07
CA ARG A 246 -18.90 -5.47 25.19
C ARG A 246 -19.69 -4.23 24.77
N VAL A 247 -20.98 -4.41 24.48
CA VAL A 247 -21.92 -3.33 24.08
C VAL A 247 -22.09 -2.21 25.11
N ASN A 248 -21.78 -2.48 26.38
CA ASN A 248 -21.82 -1.50 27.46
C ASN A 248 -20.52 -0.69 27.61
N GLY A 249 -19.56 -0.83 26.68
CA GLY A 249 -18.26 -0.14 26.69
C GLY A 249 -17.22 -0.71 27.65
N THR A 250 -17.57 -1.75 28.41
CA THR A 250 -16.58 -2.47 29.22
C THR A 250 -15.72 -3.40 28.36
N SER A 251 -14.46 -3.56 28.74
CA SER A 251 -13.53 -4.50 28.11
C SER A 251 -13.18 -5.64 29.05
N GLU A 252 -13.07 -6.85 28.52
CA GLU A 252 -12.48 -8.01 29.20
C GLU A 252 -11.22 -8.46 28.48
N SER A 253 -10.30 -9.08 29.22
CA SER A 253 -9.19 -9.78 28.59
C SER A 253 -9.70 -11.00 27.83
N ILE A 254 -9.18 -11.24 26.63
CA ILE A 254 -9.42 -12.48 25.90
C ILE A 254 -8.61 -13.65 26.49
N GLN A 255 -7.66 -13.38 27.38
CA GLN A 255 -6.92 -14.44 28.09
C GLN A 255 -7.87 -15.32 28.89
N GLY A 256 -7.77 -16.64 28.68
CA GLY A 256 -8.67 -17.62 29.30
C GLY A 256 -10.05 -17.73 28.66
N LYS A 257 -10.34 -16.96 27.60
CA LYS A 257 -11.55 -17.10 26.76
C LYS A 257 -11.30 -17.98 25.52
N PHE A 258 -10.18 -18.68 25.49
CA PHE A 258 -9.82 -19.64 24.45
C PHE A 258 -9.25 -20.90 25.09
N ARG A 259 -9.46 -22.05 24.44
CA ARG A 259 -8.81 -23.31 24.83
C ARG A 259 -7.34 -23.25 24.41
N PRO A 260 -6.40 -23.94 25.09
CA PRO A 260 -5.00 -24.00 24.65
C PRO A 260 -4.84 -24.44 23.18
N SER A 261 -5.70 -25.35 22.71
CA SER A 261 -5.75 -25.80 21.30
C SER A 261 -6.37 -24.79 20.33
N GLY A 262 -6.94 -23.69 20.83
CA GLY A 262 -7.54 -22.62 20.04
C GLY A 262 -6.52 -21.60 19.56
N TYR A 263 -5.29 -21.61 20.06
CA TYR A 263 -4.21 -20.74 19.59
C TYR A 263 -3.29 -21.49 18.62
N THR A 264 -3.05 -20.90 17.45
CA THR A 264 -2.03 -21.38 16.51
C THR A 264 -1.12 -20.23 16.13
N LYS A 265 0.17 -20.43 16.40
CA LYS A 265 1.23 -19.56 15.87
C LYS A 265 1.39 -19.83 14.38
N LEU A 266 1.32 -18.79 13.57
CA LEU A 266 1.45 -18.85 12.11
C LEU A 266 2.73 -18.09 11.69
N ASP A 267 3.34 -18.54 10.60
CA ASP A 267 4.58 -17.96 10.04
C ASP A 267 5.64 -17.57 11.07
N ASN A 268 6.09 -18.56 11.84
CA ASN A 268 7.09 -18.40 12.90
C ASN A 268 6.74 -17.35 13.99
N GLY A 269 5.48 -16.92 14.09
CA GLY A 269 5.02 -15.91 15.04
C GLY A 269 4.81 -14.53 14.45
N ALA A 270 5.06 -14.32 13.15
CA ALA A 270 4.64 -13.09 12.47
C ALA A 270 3.11 -12.95 12.48
N MET A 271 2.39 -14.08 12.50
CA MET A 271 0.94 -14.14 12.55
C MET A 271 0.45 -15.09 13.64
N MET A 272 -0.84 -14.97 13.95
CA MET A 272 -1.55 -15.97 14.72
C MET A 272 -2.99 -16.16 14.23
N SER A 273 -3.53 -17.33 14.56
CA SER A 273 -4.97 -17.52 14.68
C SER A 273 -5.34 -17.84 16.14
N LEU A 274 -6.45 -17.27 16.60
CA LEU A 274 -6.95 -17.46 17.94
C LEU A 274 -8.45 -17.68 17.93
N LYS A 275 -8.87 -18.92 18.22
CA LYS A 275 -10.26 -19.31 18.42
C LYS A 275 -10.69 -18.97 19.84
N VAL A 276 -11.57 -17.97 19.97
CA VAL A 276 -12.16 -17.52 21.24
C VAL A 276 -13.61 -17.96 21.35
N THR A 277 -14.02 -18.30 22.57
CA THR A 277 -15.41 -18.59 22.93
C THR A 277 -15.88 -17.56 23.95
N LEU A 278 -16.87 -16.77 23.58
CA LEU A 278 -17.49 -15.74 24.40
C LEU A 278 -18.82 -16.26 24.96
N CYS A 279 -19.09 -15.97 26.23
CA CYS A 279 -20.33 -16.36 26.89
C CYS A 279 -21.25 -15.16 27.05
N SER A 280 -22.52 -15.33 26.67
CA SER A 280 -23.59 -14.37 26.92
C SER A 280 -24.55 -14.93 27.96
N ASP A 281 -24.80 -14.15 29.02
CA ASP A 281 -25.72 -14.52 30.11
C ASP A 281 -27.19 -14.49 29.68
N GLN A 282 -27.49 -13.93 28.50
CA GLN A 282 -28.80 -13.90 27.88
C GLN A 282 -28.86 -14.94 26.77
N ALA A 283 -30.01 -15.61 26.62
CA ALA A 283 -30.32 -16.50 25.51
C ALA A 283 -30.49 -15.69 24.20
N ALA A 284 -29.39 -15.14 23.69
CA ALA A 284 -29.31 -14.43 22.43
C ALA A 284 -28.93 -15.39 21.30
N SER A 285 -29.36 -15.07 20.08
CA SER A 285 -28.93 -15.76 18.85
C SER A 285 -27.74 -15.07 18.17
N THR A 286 -27.42 -13.84 18.58
CA THR A 286 -26.35 -13.02 18.00
C THR A 286 -25.61 -12.26 19.08
N LEU A 287 -24.30 -12.08 18.91
CA LEU A 287 -23.45 -11.27 19.77
C LEU A 287 -22.65 -10.28 18.92
N GLN A 288 -22.85 -8.98 19.15
CA GLN A 288 -21.95 -7.96 18.60
C GLN A 288 -20.70 -7.87 19.48
N ALA A 289 -19.55 -8.12 18.88
CA ALA A 289 -18.26 -8.13 19.55
C ALA A 289 -17.28 -7.13 18.92
N GLY A 290 -16.51 -6.45 19.78
CA GLY A 290 -15.31 -5.73 19.37
C GLY A 290 -14.08 -6.47 19.89
N PHE A 291 -13.09 -6.72 19.05
CA PHE A 291 -11.79 -7.23 19.46
C PHE A 291 -10.72 -6.16 19.27
N GLY A 292 -9.65 -6.18 20.05
CA GLY A 292 -8.52 -5.30 19.81
C GLY A 292 -7.31 -5.62 20.67
N PHE A 293 -6.17 -5.07 20.29
CA PHE A 293 -4.93 -5.11 21.07
C PHE A 293 -4.55 -3.71 21.54
N ASP A 294 -3.76 -3.63 22.61
CA ASP A 294 -3.15 -2.37 23.01
C ASP A 294 -2.23 -1.84 21.90
N ASN A 295 -2.36 -0.55 21.60
CA ASN A 295 -1.72 0.14 20.48
C ASN A 295 -1.98 -0.46 19.08
N GLY A 296 -2.88 -1.44 18.98
CA GLY A 296 -3.32 -2.08 17.74
C GLY A 296 -4.65 -1.52 17.24
N ASN A 297 -5.20 -2.11 16.19
CA ASN A 297 -6.55 -1.78 15.72
C ASN A 297 -7.63 -2.51 16.53
N GLY A 298 -8.84 -1.99 16.46
CA GLY A 298 -10.06 -2.66 16.82
C GLY A 298 -10.69 -3.32 15.61
N TYR A 299 -11.41 -4.42 15.82
CA TYR A 299 -12.17 -5.12 14.78
C TYR A 299 -13.55 -5.47 15.31
N CYS A 300 -14.59 -5.15 14.54
CA CYS A 300 -15.97 -5.40 14.91
C CYS A 300 -16.54 -6.58 14.13
N ILE A 301 -17.29 -7.44 14.81
CA ILE A 301 -18.00 -8.56 14.18
C ILE A 301 -19.33 -8.81 14.88
N THR A 302 -20.30 -9.33 14.13
CA THR A 302 -21.50 -9.95 14.70
C THR A 302 -21.34 -11.46 14.57
N ILE A 303 -21.30 -12.15 15.71
CA ILE A 303 -21.16 -13.60 15.80
C ILE A 303 -22.56 -14.19 15.97
N ASN A 304 -22.87 -15.20 15.17
CA ASN A 304 -24.14 -15.91 15.23
C ASN A 304 -23.95 -17.25 15.93
N ARG A 305 -25.04 -17.78 16.46
CA ARG A 305 -25.10 -19.11 17.03
C ARG A 305 -25.87 -20.06 16.14
#